data_AF-A0A7V8K2F2-F1
#
_entry.id   AF-A0A7V8K2F2-F1
#
_cell.length_a   1.000
_cell.length_b   1.000
_cell.length_c   1.000
_cell.angle_alpha   90.00
_cell.angle_beta   90.00
_cell.angle_gamma   90.00
#
_symmetry.space_group_name_H-M   'P 1'
#
loop_
_entity.id
_entity.type
_entity.pdbx_description
1 polymer ?
#
loop_
_entity_poly.entity_id
_entity_poly.type
_entity_poly.pdbx_seq_one_letter_code
_entity_poly.pdbx_strand_id
1 'polypeptide(L)' 'MSREGLLDQVEVHCELAPNEAAAADRAAIAGWVQHRVKTLVGISTRVVVHAPNEMERTQTGKARRVVDNRPR' A
#
# COMPACT_ATOMS: atom_id res chain seq x y z
N MET A 1 15.47 1.21 2.00
CA MET A 1 15.57 0.97 3.46
C MET A 1 14.84 2.09 4.17
N SER A 2 13.55 1.93 4.43
CA SER A 2 12.73 2.91 5.15
C SER A 2 12.67 2.50 6.63
N ARG A 3 13.51 3.13 7.46
CA ARG A 3 13.45 3.03 8.92
C ARG A 3 13.08 4.41 9.44
N GLU A 4 11.89 4.56 9.99
CA GLU A 4 11.47 5.77 10.69
C GLU A 4 11.51 5.46 12.20
N GLY A 5 12.71 5.50 12.78
CA GLY A 5 12.96 5.21 14.20
C GLY A 5 13.12 3.72 14.55
N LEU A 6 12.70 3.34 15.77
CA LEU A 6 12.85 1.99 16.35
C LEU A 6 11.69 1.03 16.02
N LEU A 7 10.66 1.51 15.31
CA LEU A 7 9.46 0.75 14.99
C LEU A 7 9.50 0.25 13.54
N ASP A 8 9.02 -0.97 13.33
CA ASP A 8 8.78 -1.50 11.99
C ASP A 8 7.71 -0.64 11.29
N GLN A 9 8.05 -0.14 10.09
CA GLN A 9 7.12 0.62 9.27
C GLN A 9 6.48 -0.31 8.24
N VAL A 10 5.14 -0.40 8.28
CA VAL A 10 4.36 -1.16 7.29
C VAL A 10 3.88 -0.21 6.20
N GLU A 11 4.23 -0.53 4.96
CA GLU A 11 3.80 0.19 3.78
C GLU A 11 2.78 -0.65 2.99
N VAL A 12 1.65 -0.04 2.65
CA VAL A 12 0.58 -0.66 1.87
C VAL A 12 0.54 0.00 0.50
N HIS A 13 0.78 -0.79 -0.54
CA HIS A 13 0.69 -0.36 -1.93
C HIS A 13 -0.65 -0.82 -2.50
N CYS A 14 -1.40 0.12 -3.08
CA CYS A 14 -2.65 -0.18 -3.77
C CYS A 14 -2.74 0.58 -5.09
N GLU A 15 -3.46 0.02 -6.06
CA GLU A 15 -3.68 0.66 -7.36
C GLU A 15 -5.10 1.22 -7.45
N LEU A 16 -5.24 2.29 -8.23
CA LEU A 16 -6.54 2.77 -8.66
C LEU A 16 -7.18 1.81 -9.66
N ALA A 17 -8.51 1.73 -9.65
CA ALA A 17 -9.25 1.06 -10.70
C ALA A 17 -9.08 1.84 -12.02
N PRO A 18 -8.86 1.16 -13.18
CA PRO A 18 -8.62 1.83 -14.46
C PRO A 18 -9.66 2.88 -14.84
N ASN A 19 -10.93 2.60 -14.52
CA ASN A 19 -12.06 3.45 -14.91
C ASN A 19 -12.22 4.70 -14.03
N GLU A 20 -11.59 4.72 -12.84
CA GLU A 20 -11.75 5.79 -11.86
C GLU A 20 -10.46 6.61 -11.69
N ALA A 21 -9.36 6.18 -12.32
CA ALA A 21 -8.03 6.76 -12.09
C ALA A 21 -7.90 8.22 -12.50
N ALA A 22 -8.65 8.68 -13.51
CA ALA A 22 -8.57 10.03 -14.04
C ALA A 22 -9.12 11.11 -13.09
N ALA A 23 -10.10 10.76 -12.24
CA ALA A 23 -10.74 11.67 -11.30
C ALA A 23 -10.43 11.36 -9.83
N ALA A 24 -9.61 10.34 -9.57
CA ALA A 24 -9.34 9.88 -8.22
C ALA A 24 -8.43 10.84 -7.45
N ASP A 25 -8.91 11.29 -6.28
CA ASP A 25 -8.06 11.94 -5.29
C ASP A 25 -7.26 10.89 -4.52
N ARG A 26 -6.00 10.71 -4.93
CA ARG A 26 -5.08 9.75 -4.32
C ARG A 26 -4.82 10.03 -2.85
N ALA A 27 -4.82 11.30 -2.43
CA ALA A 27 -4.55 11.66 -1.03
C ALA A 27 -5.74 11.28 -0.14
N ALA A 28 -6.95 11.56 -0.59
CA ALA A 28 -8.17 11.15 0.11
C ALA A 28 -8.26 9.61 0.23
N ILE A 29 -7.95 8.89 -0.85
CA ILE A 29 -7.92 7.42 -0.86
C ILE A 29 -6.87 6.88 0.09
N ALA A 30 -5.64 7.42 0.06
CA ALA A 30 -4.57 7.01 0.96
C ALA A 30 -4.97 7.19 2.44
N GLY A 31 -5.56 8.33 2.79
CA GLY A 31 -6.05 8.60 4.13
C GLY A 31 -7.18 7.66 4.55
N TRP A 32 -8.12 7.38 3.64
CA TRP A 32 -9.22 6.45 3.90
C TRP A 32 -8.70 5.03 4.17
N VAL A 33 -7.79 4.52 3.34
CA VAL A 33 -7.17 3.20 3.52
C VAL A 33 -6.39 3.14 4.83
N GLN A 34 -5.60 4.17 5.14
CA GLN A 34 -4.84 4.26 6.38
C GLN A 34 -5.75 4.16 7.61
N HIS A 35 -6.85 4.92 7.62
CA HIS A 35 -7.84 4.86 8.70
C HIS A 35 -8.49 3.48 8.80
N ARG A 36 -8.81 2.86 7.66
CA ARG A 36 -9.44 1.54 7.63
C ARG A 36 -8.52 0.44 8.16
N VAL A 37 -7.23 0.46 7.78
CA VAL A 37 -6.22 -0.46 8.32
C VAL A 37 -6.07 -0.25 9.83
N LYS A 38 -6.00 1.00 10.29
CA LYS A 38 -5.93 1.30 11.72
C LYS A 38 -7.13 0.76 12.48
N THR A 39 -8.33 0.90 11.91
CA THR A 39 -9.58 0.47 12.53
C THR A 39 -9.72 -1.06 12.57
N LEU A 40 -9.35 -1.75 11.49
CA LEU A 40 -9.56 -3.20 11.37
C LEU A 40 -8.41 -4.03 11.92
N VAL A 41 -7.17 -3.53 11.84
CA VAL A 41 -5.95 -4.27 12.19
C VAL A 41 -5.27 -3.70 13.44
N GLY A 42 -5.51 -2.43 13.78
CA GLY A 42 -4.93 -1.78 14.96
C GLY A 42 -3.55 -1.14 14.75
N ILE A 43 -2.95 -1.32 13.57
CA ILE A 43 -1.60 -0.81 13.25
C ILE A 43 -1.66 0.48 12.43
N SER A 44 -0.63 1.32 12.61
CA SER A 44 -0.44 2.48 11.74
C SER A 44 0.38 2.05 10.52
N THR A 45 -0.04 2.48 9.34
CA THR A 45 0.63 2.15 8.07
C THR A 45 0.82 3.38 7.20
N ARG A 46 1.84 3.35 6.34
CA ARG A 46 1.96 4.28 5.22
C ARG A 46 1.21 3.70 4.02
N VAL A 47 0.44 4.50 3.31
CA VAL A 47 -0.30 4.05 2.11
C VAL A 47 0.22 4.77 0.89
N VAL A 48 0.53 4.02 -0.16
CA VAL A 48 0.94 4.54 -1.47
C VAL A 48 -0.06 4.09 -2.52
N VAL A 49 -0.68 5.06 -3.18
CA VAL A 49 -1.70 4.84 -4.22
C VAL A 49 -1.08 5.03 -5.59
N HIS A 50 -0.92 3.93 -6.31
CA HIS A 50 -0.33 3.84 -7.63
C HIS A 50 -1.36 4.03 -8.74
N ALA A 51 -0.87 4.34 -9.94
CA ALA A 51 -1.68 4.31 -11.14
C ALA A 51 -2.15 2.88 -11.45
N PRO A 52 -3.21 2.71 -12.28
CA PRO A 52 -3.62 1.38 -12.72
C PRO A 52 -2.49 0.68 -13.49
N ASN A 53 -2.22 -0.59 -13.15
CA ASN A 53 -1.22 -1.46 -13.80
C ASN A 53 0.25 -1.06 -13.57
N GLU A 54 0.52 -0.31 -12.50
CA GLU A 54 1.89 0.06 -12.09
C GLU A 54 2.52 -1.00 -11.18
N MET A 55 1.71 -1.83 -10.52
CA MET A 55 2.14 -2.94 -9.69
C MET A 55 2.38 -4.19 -10.53
N GLU A 56 3.46 -4.90 -10.19
CA GLU A 56 3.87 -6.11 -10.89
C GLU A 56 2.82 -7.22 -10.74
N ARG A 57 2.16 -7.54 -11.84
CA ARG A 57 1.22 -8.67 -11.90
C ARG A 57 2.02 -9.95 -12.06
N THR A 58 1.91 -10.83 -11.08
CA THR A 58 2.52 -12.16 -11.14
C THR A 58 1.77 -12.99 -12.19
N GLN A 59 2.40 -13.25 -13.34
CA GLN A 59 1.81 -14.04 -14.44
C GLN A 59 1.82 -15.55 -14.16
N THR A 60 2.62 -16.02 -13.19
CA THR A 60 2.70 -17.43 -12.79
C THR A 60 2.88 -17.55 -11.27
N GLY A 61 1.85 -18.06 -10.57
CA GLY A 61 1.88 -18.32 -9.12
C GLY A 61 1.10 -17.32 -8.24
N LYS A 62 0.95 -17.65 -6.94
CA LYS A 62 0.22 -16.82 -5.95
C LYS A 62 0.85 -15.43 -5.87
N ALA A 63 0.03 -14.38 -5.84
CA ALA A 63 0.51 -13.02 -5.71
C ALA A 63 1.37 -12.83 -4.46
N ARG A 64 2.65 -12.49 -4.63
CA ARG A 64 3.55 -12.15 -3.53
C ARG A 64 3.26 -10.70 -3.10
N ARG A 65 2.42 -10.53 -2.09
CA ARG A 65 1.94 -9.22 -1.60
C ARG A 65 2.71 -8.68 -0.40
N VAL A 66 3.64 -9.45 0.15
CA VAL A 66 4.42 -9.08 1.34
C VAL A 66 5.91 -9.10 0.99
N VAL A 67 6.55 -7.95 1.17
CA VAL A 67 7.99 -7.75 1.01
C VAL A 67 8.54 -7.31 2.36
N ASP A 68 9.38 -8.14 2.97
CA ASP A 68 10.06 -7.82 4.22
C ASP A 68 11.44 -7.25 3.91
N ASN A 69 11.61 -5.95 4.15
CA ASN A 69 12.85 -5.21 3.92
C ASN A 69 13.61 -4.93 5.22
N ARG A 70 13.29 -5.61 6.32
CA ARG A 70 13.96 -5.40 7.61
C ARG A 70 15.41 -5.92 7.55
N PRO A 71 16.40 -5.17 8.06
CA PRO A 71 17.76 -5.69 8.20
C PRO A 71 17.74 -6.88 9.14
N ARG A 72 18.45 -7.96 8.77
CA ARG A 72 18.56 -9.19 9.58
C ARG A 72 19.36 -8.99 10.85
#